data_AF-A0A9Q1GNG0-F1
#
_entry.id   AF-A0A9Q1GNG0-F1
#
_cell.length_a   1.000
_cell.length_b   1.000
_cell.length_c   1.000
_cell.angle_alpha   90.00
_cell.angle_beta   90.00
_cell.angle_gamma   90.00
#
_symmetry.space_group_name_H-M   'P 1'
#
loop_
_entity.id
_entity.type
_entity.pdbx_description
1 polymer ?
#
loop_
_entity_poly.entity_id
_entity_poly.type
_entity_poly.pdbx_seq_one_letter_code
_entity_poly.pdbx_strand_id
1 'polypeptide(L)'
;MCYFSRNFDFFFVDTTPFHDKYFNSTKHTYDWKDPCLTSLIPSYMPQQDVDKALKKAKAKWKFVIGHHTIKSAGHHGNTEELVAKLLPILKANDVDFYINGHAHCVEHIINSDSGVQFLISGGGSKAWSGDIEPWDPKELKLYYDGQGFMSMQLTQTQANFAFYDVFGNVLHTWSSTKPEPDS
;
A
#
# COMPACT_ATOMS: atom_id res chain seq x y z
N MET A 1 21.63 -7.95 28.52
CA MET A 1 20.54 -8.32 27.59
C MET A 1 20.51 -7.25 26.51
N CYS A 2 21.06 -7.53 25.32
CA CYS A 2 21.11 -6.54 24.24
C CYS A 2 19.79 -6.55 23.49
N TYR A 3 18.96 -5.52 23.67
CA TYR A 3 17.81 -5.29 22.81
C TYR A 3 18.32 -4.80 21.46
N PHE A 4 18.33 -5.66 20.44
CA PHE A 4 18.37 -5.16 19.07
C PHE A 4 17.01 -4.51 18.79
N SER A 5 16.98 -3.18 18.74
CA SER A 5 15.80 -2.45 18.30
C SER A 5 15.54 -2.81 16.83
N ARG A 6 14.43 -3.51 16.57
CA ARG A 6 13.97 -3.73 15.20
C ARG A 6 13.43 -2.40 14.69
N ASN A 7 14.11 -1.77 13.73
CA ASN A 7 13.71 -0.44 13.25
C ASN A 7 12.57 -0.48 12.22
N PHE A 8 12.42 -1.59 11.48
CA PHE A 8 11.47 -1.71 10.37
C PHE A 8 10.74 -3.07 10.42
N ASP A 9 9.42 -3.04 10.25
CA ASP A 9 8.60 -4.23 9.98
C ASP A 9 7.90 -4.06 8.63
N PHE A 10 7.98 -5.10 7.79
CA PHE A 10 7.31 -5.19 6.48
C PHE A 10 6.24 -6.27 6.52
N PHE A 11 5.00 -5.92 6.20
CA PHE A 11 3.86 -6.83 6.16
C PHE A 11 3.38 -6.96 4.71
N PHE A 12 3.63 -8.12 4.11
CA PHE A 12 3.14 -8.45 2.79
C PHE A 12 1.75 -9.08 2.92
N VAL A 13 0.75 -8.43 2.34
CA VAL A 13 -0.66 -8.78 2.47
C VAL A 13 -1.19 -9.18 1.10
N ASP A 14 -1.67 -10.42 0.98
CA ASP A 14 -2.47 -10.79 -0.17
C ASP A 14 -3.82 -10.08 -0.08
N THR A 15 -3.98 -9.07 -0.92
CA THR A 15 -5.20 -8.26 -1.01
C THR A 15 -6.28 -8.90 -1.89
N THR A 16 -5.98 -9.98 -2.62
CA THR A 16 -6.92 -10.65 -3.54
C THR A 16 -8.17 -11.17 -2.81
N PRO A 17 -8.05 -11.84 -1.65
CA PRO A 17 -9.22 -12.39 -0.95
C PRO A 17 -10.17 -11.31 -0.39
N PHE A 18 -9.76 -10.04 -0.36
CA PHE A 18 -10.63 -8.96 0.10
C PHE A 18 -11.66 -8.53 -0.95
N HIS A 19 -11.38 -8.75 -2.23
CA HIS A 19 -12.11 -8.13 -3.33
C HIS A 19 -13.07 -9.14 -3.95
N ASP A 20 -14.36 -8.94 -3.72
CA ASP A 20 -15.41 -9.93 -4.03
C ASP A 20 -15.52 -10.20 -5.53
N LYS A 21 -15.09 -9.26 -6.38
CA LYS A 21 -15.08 -9.41 -7.86
C LYS A 21 -14.33 -10.66 -8.31
N TYR A 22 -13.30 -11.09 -7.59
CA TYR A 22 -12.51 -12.26 -7.99
C TYR A 22 -13.28 -13.57 -7.84
N PHE A 23 -14.29 -13.60 -6.97
CA PHE A 23 -15.11 -14.76 -6.70
C PHE A 23 -16.47 -14.70 -7.41
N ASN A 24 -16.96 -13.49 -7.69
CA ASN A 24 -18.32 -13.27 -8.19
C ASN A 24 -18.39 -12.70 -9.63
N SER A 25 -17.26 -12.41 -10.29
CA SER A 25 -17.25 -11.83 -11.63
C SER A 25 -17.77 -12.79 -12.69
N THR A 26 -18.64 -12.28 -13.57
CA THR A 26 -19.10 -12.96 -14.79
C THR A 26 -18.24 -12.64 -16.02
N LYS A 27 -17.35 -11.65 -15.93
CA LYS A 27 -16.50 -11.20 -17.05
C LYS A 27 -15.21 -12.01 -17.20
N HIS A 28 -14.69 -12.52 -16.09
CA HIS A 28 -13.45 -13.29 -16.04
C HIS A 28 -13.65 -14.52 -15.18
N THR A 29 -13.32 -15.69 -15.72
CA THR A 29 -13.31 -16.95 -14.97
C THR A 29 -11.93 -17.13 -14.36
N TYR A 30 -11.86 -17.04 -13.03
CA TYR A 30 -10.66 -17.35 -12.26
C TYR A 30 -10.72 -18.80 -11.80
N ASP A 31 -9.65 -19.56 -12.01
CA ASP A 31 -9.57 -20.95 -11.58
C ASP A 31 -9.12 -21.01 -10.11
N TRP A 32 -10.08 -21.01 -9.19
CA TRP A 32 -9.83 -21.16 -7.75
C TRP A 32 -9.77 -22.62 -7.30
N LYS A 33 -9.77 -23.60 -8.22
CA LYS A 33 -9.89 -25.03 -7.89
C LYS A 33 -8.66 -25.66 -7.23
N ASP A 34 -7.66 -24.85 -6.86
CA ASP A 34 -6.57 -25.33 -6.02
C ASP A 34 -7.15 -25.87 -4.69
N PRO A 35 -6.98 -27.17 -4.39
CA PRO A 35 -7.52 -27.80 -3.18
C PRO A 35 -7.04 -27.14 -1.88
N CYS A 36 -5.84 -26.56 -1.88
CA CYS A 36 -5.31 -25.82 -0.73
C CYS A 36 -6.03 -24.48 -0.54
N LEU A 37 -6.45 -23.82 -1.61
CA LEU A 37 -7.08 -22.50 -1.56
C LEU A 37 -8.60 -22.59 -1.30
N THR A 38 -9.26 -23.60 -1.89
CA THR A 38 -10.71 -23.80 -1.84
C THR A 38 -11.20 -24.07 -0.41
N SER A 39 -10.39 -24.74 0.42
CA SER A 39 -10.71 -25.02 1.83
C SER A 39 -10.45 -23.82 2.77
N LEU A 40 -9.55 -22.91 2.40
CA LEU A 40 -9.14 -21.78 3.23
C LEU A 40 -10.04 -20.55 3.01
N ILE A 41 -10.43 -20.24 1.77
CA ILE A 41 -11.13 -18.99 1.42
C ILE A 41 -12.38 -18.69 2.26
N PRO A 42 -13.28 -19.63 2.58
CA PRO A 42 -14.48 -19.33 3.37
C PRO A 42 -14.19 -18.91 4.82
N SER A 43 -13.02 -19.27 5.36
CA SER A 43 -12.62 -19.02 6.75
C SER A 43 -11.41 -18.10 6.89
N TYR A 44 -10.71 -17.83 5.79
CA TYR A 44 -9.54 -16.98 5.75
C TYR A 44 -9.98 -15.52 5.89
N MET A 45 -9.66 -14.94 7.04
CA MET A 45 -9.92 -13.54 7.36
C MET A 45 -8.57 -12.81 7.42
N PRO A 46 -7.95 -12.49 6.26
CA PRO A 46 -6.62 -11.90 6.21
C PRO A 46 -6.50 -10.63 7.05
N GLN A 47 -7.57 -9.85 7.18
CA GLN A 47 -7.62 -8.68 8.03
C GLN A 47 -7.32 -8.97 9.51
N GLN A 48 -7.78 -10.11 10.05
CA GLN A 48 -7.53 -10.46 11.46
C GLN A 48 -6.08 -10.83 11.69
N ASP A 49 -5.45 -11.51 10.74
CA ASP A 49 -4.05 -11.89 10.83
C ASP A 49 -3.14 -10.67 10.67
N VAL A 50 -3.49 -9.75 9.77
CA VAL A 50 -2.81 -8.46 9.63
C VAL A 50 -2.91 -7.66 10.92
N ASP A 51 -4.10 -7.52 11.51
CA ASP A 51 -4.27 -6.80 12.78
C ASP A 51 -3.47 -7.44 13.93
N LYS A 52 -3.53 -8.77 14.07
CA LYS A 52 -2.73 -9.49 15.08
C LYS A 52 -1.23 -9.29 14.89
N ALA A 53 -0.75 -9.29 13.64
CA ALA A 53 0.66 -9.10 13.33
C ALA A 53 1.10 -7.66 13.64
N LEU A 54 0.30 -6.67 13.24
CA LEU A 54 0.56 -5.24 13.48
C LEU A 54 0.52 -4.88 14.97
N LYS A 55 -0.39 -5.46 15.75
CA LYS A 55 -0.43 -5.28 17.22
C LYS A 55 0.80 -5.83 17.94
N LYS A 56 1.42 -6.87 17.38
CA LYS A 56 2.66 -7.46 17.91
C LYS A 56 3.91 -6.73 17.43
N ALA A 57 3.79 -5.94 16.37
CA ALA A 57 4.88 -5.18 15.78
C ALA A 57 5.41 -4.17 16.78
N LYS A 58 6.72 -4.26 17.05
CA LYS A 58 7.43 -3.30 17.91
C LYS A 58 8.35 -2.40 17.11
N ALA A 59 8.39 -2.58 15.78
CA ALA A 59 9.24 -1.76 14.96
C ALA A 59 8.76 -0.32 14.92
N LYS A 60 9.75 0.58 14.86
CA LYS A 60 9.55 2.01 14.75
C LYS A 60 8.81 2.38 13.47
N TRP A 61 9.18 1.76 12.36
CA TRP A 61 8.54 1.96 11.07
C TRP A 61 7.74 0.73 10.65
N LYS A 62 6.51 0.93 10.20
CA LYS A 62 5.60 -0.12 9.75
C LYS A 62 5.19 0.10 8.30
N PHE A 63 5.54 -0.85 7.44
CA PHE A 63 5.22 -0.85 6.02
C PHE A 63 4.25 -1.99 5.72
N VAL A 64 3.13 -1.68 5.10
CA VAL A 64 2.20 -2.69 4.59
C VAL A 64 2.25 -2.67 3.07
N ILE A 65 2.44 -3.84 2.45
CA ILE A 65 2.60 -4.00 1.02
C ILE A 65 1.49 -4.90 0.51
N GLY A 66 0.73 -4.41 -0.46
CA GLY A 66 -0.37 -5.14 -1.09
C GLY A 66 -0.38 -4.95 -2.60
N HIS A 67 -1.30 -5.63 -3.29
CA HIS A 67 -1.46 -5.44 -4.73
C HIS A 67 -2.41 -4.28 -5.04
N HIS A 68 -3.61 -4.31 -4.45
CA HIS A 68 -4.72 -3.41 -4.79
C HIS A 68 -4.65 -2.04 -4.12
N THR A 69 -5.44 -1.10 -4.64
CA THR A 69 -5.53 0.28 -4.16
C THR A 69 -6.46 0.41 -2.96
N ILE A 70 -6.00 1.08 -1.90
CA ILE A 70 -6.87 1.58 -0.82
C ILE A 70 -7.28 3.03 -1.11
N LYS A 71 -6.31 3.86 -1.51
CA LYS A 71 -6.51 5.21 -2.01
C LYS A 71 -5.82 5.34 -3.37
N SER A 72 -6.53 5.78 -4.39
CA SER A 72 -5.97 6.17 -5.69
C SER A 72 -6.89 7.13 -6.42
N ALA A 73 -6.31 8.16 -7.02
CA ALA A 73 -7.00 9.07 -7.92
C ALA A 73 -7.02 8.56 -9.37
N GLY A 74 -6.45 7.38 -9.67
CA GLY A 74 -6.43 6.84 -11.03
C GLY A 74 -7.67 6.03 -11.38
N HIS A 75 -7.77 5.58 -12.64
CA HIS A 75 -8.89 4.80 -13.18
C HIS A 75 -9.39 3.63 -12.32
N HIS A 76 -8.51 2.93 -11.59
CA HIS A 76 -8.93 1.82 -10.72
C HIS A 76 -9.62 2.29 -9.44
N GLY A 77 -9.41 3.54 -9.03
CA GLY A 77 -9.99 4.14 -7.83
C GLY A 77 -9.64 3.39 -6.56
N ASN A 78 -10.53 3.49 -5.58
CA ASN A 78 -10.40 2.80 -4.30
C ASN A 78 -11.05 1.41 -4.38
N THR A 79 -10.43 0.41 -3.74
CA THR A 79 -11.10 -0.87 -3.48
C THR A 79 -11.91 -0.75 -2.18
N GLU A 80 -13.23 -0.60 -2.30
CA GLU A 80 -14.14 -0.34 -1.17
C GLU A 80 -14.01 -1.37 -0.04
N GLU A 81 -13.80 -2.66 -0.36
CA GLU A 81 -13.62 -3.69 0.65
C GLU A 81 -12.34 -3.50 1.46
N LEU A 82 -11.26 -3.00 0.84
CA LEU A 82 -10.03 -2.67 1.56
C LEU A 82 -10.18 -1.38 2.38
N VAL A 83 -10.90 -0.39 1.87
CA VAL A 83 -11.27 0.83 2.62
C VAL A 83 -12.08 0.46 3.87
N ALA A 84 -13.01 -0.50 3.76
CA ALA A 84 -13.85 -0.92 4.87
C ALA A 84 -13.13 -1.86 5.86
N LYS A 85 -12.32 -2.81 5.38
CA LYS A 85 -11.78 -3.90 6.20
C LYS A 85 -10.33 -3.71 6.61
N LEU A 86 -9.49 -3.10 5.77
CA LEU A 86 -8.04 -3.00 5.99
C LEU A 86 -7.62 -1.61 6.46
N LEU A 87 -8.12 -0.54 5.84
CA LEU A 87 -7.76 0.84 6.21
C LEU A 87 -7.97 1.15 7.71
N PRO A 88 -9.06 0.73 8.38
CA PRO A 88 -9.22 0.97 9.82
C PRO A 88 -8.13 0.29 10.65
N ILE A 89 -7.65 -0.88 10.22
CA ILE A 89 -6.58 -1.62 10.90
C ILE A 89 -5.25 -0.89 10.71
N LEU A 90 -4.97 -0.37 9.52
CA LEU A 90 -3.77 0.44 9.26
C LEU A 90 -3.74 1.68 10.16
N LYS A 91 -4.88 2.39 10.25
CA LYS A 91 -5.04 3.57 11.11
C LYS A 91 -4.88 3.22 12.59
N ALA A 92 -5.53 2.15 13.06
CA ALA A 92 -5.51 1.76 14.48
C ALA A 92 -4.17 1.24 14.98
N ASN A 93 -3.25 0.87 14.07
CA ASN A 93 -1.95 0.32 14.40
C ASN A 93 -0.78 1.24 14.00
N ASP A 94 -1.05 2.50 13.67
CA ASP A 94 -0.05 3.52 13.30
C ASP A 94 0.88 3.04 12.17
N VAL A 95 0.29 2.47 11.12
CA VAL A 95 1.05 2.11 9.92
C VAL A 95 1.53 3.39 9.24
N ASP A 96 2.80 3.42 8.83
CA ASP A 96 3.39 4.60 8.22
C ASP A 96 3.10 4.66 6.71
N PHE A 97 3.30 3.52 6.04
CA PHE A 97 3.26 3.42 4.59
C PHE A 97 2.43 2.23 4.15
N TYR A 98 1.51 2.47 3.22
CA TYR A 98 0.89 1.44 2.41
C TYR A 98 1.43 1.54 0.98
N ILE A 99 2.07 0.48 0.50
CA ILE A 99 2.68 0.43 -0.82
C ILE A 99 1.93 -0.56 -1.68
N ASN A 100 1.50 -0.14 -2.88
CA ASN A 100 0.78 -1.01 -3.80
C ASN A 100 1.12 -0.79 -5.28
N GLY A 101 0.57 -1.67 -6.11
CA GLY A 101 0.52 -1.54 -7.56
C GLY A 101 -0.93 -1.47 -8.03
N HIS A 102 -1.33 -2.36 -8.93
CA HIS A 102 -2.66 -2.46 -9.54
C HIS A 102 -3.07 -1.25 -10.39
N ALA A 103 -3.10 -0.05 -9.81
CA ALA A 103 -3.22 1.20 -10.55
C ALA A 103 -2.00 1.39 -11.44
N HIS A 104 -2.23 1.44 -12.75
CA HIS A 104 -1.21 1.63 -13.77
C HIS A 104 -0.76 3.10 -13.84
N CYS A 105 -0.22 3.59 -12.72
CA CYS A 105 0.30 4.94 -12.53
C CYS A 105 1.38 4.93 -11.44
N VAL A 106 1.99 6.10 -11.22
CA VAL A 106 2.86 6.37 -10.08
C VAL A 106 2.21 7.46 -9.25
N GLU A 107 1.95 7.21 -7.97
CA GLU A 107 1.09 8.06 -7.17
C GLU A 107 1.55 8.17 -5.72
N HIS A 108 1.29 9.31 -5.10
CA HIS A 108 1.46 9.54 -3.67
C HIS A 108 0.27 10.33 -3.11
N ILE A 109 -0.49 9.69 -2.22
CA ILE A 109 -1.58 10.31 -1.44
C ILE A 109 -1.27 10.22 0.06
N ILE A 110 -1.56 11.27 0.80
CA ILE A 110 -1.50 11.29 2.27
C ILE A 110 -2.91 11.23 2.85
N ASN A 111 -3.16 10.33 3.79
CA ASN A 111 -4.39 10.37 4.57
C ASN A 111 -4.37 11.55 5.53
N SER A 112 -5.28 12.49 5.37
CA SER A 112 -5.37 13.66 6.23
C SER A 112 -5.68 13.34 7.70
N ASP A 113 -6.42 12.26 7.97
CA ASP A 113 -6.79 11.87 9.34
C ASP A 113 -5.67 11.15 10.10
N SER A 114 -4.98 10.20 9.44
CA SER A 114 -4.04 9.30 10.10
C SER A 114 -2.58 9.56 9.75
N GLY A 115 -2.29 10.38 8.74
CA GLY A 115 -0.93 10.59 8.24
C GLY A 115 -0.34 9.38 7.50
N VAL A 116 -1.09 8.29 7.30
CA VAL A 116 -0.65 7.12 6.51
C VAL A 116 -0.36 7.59 5.08
N GLN A 117 0.81 7.21 4.57
CA GLN A 117 1.24 7.52 3.21
C GLN A 117 0.85 6.36 2.28
N PHE A 118 0.05 6.64 1.25
CA PHE A 118 -0.33 5.68 0.21
C PHE A 118 0.56 5.91 -1.01
N LEU A 119 1.42 4.94 -1.29
CA LEU A 119 2.44 5.02 -2.34
C LEU A 119 2.13 3.97 -3.42
N ILE A 120 1.90 4.42 -4.64
CA ILE A 120 1.63 3.53 -5.78
C ILE A 120 2.82 3.54 -6.72
N SER A 121 3.30 2.34 -7.04
CA SER A 121 4.30 2.08 -8.06
C SER A 121 3.80 0.99 -9.01
N GLY A 122 2.71 1.26 -9.73
CA GLY A 122 2.06 0.29 -10.63
C GLY A 122 2.26 0.58 -12.12
N GLY A 123 2.89 1.69 -12.49
CA GLY A 123 3.26 2.05 -13.86
C GLY A 123 4.46 1.30 -14.46
N GLY A 124 4.83 0.13 -13.95
CA GLY A 124 6.05 -0.57 -14.36
C GLY A 124 6.02 -1.17 -15.78
N SER A 125 4.85 -1.28 -16.41
CA SER A 125 4.69 -1.84 -17.75
C SER A 125 3.56 -1.20 -18.56
N LYS A 126 2.36 -1.10 -17.99
CA LYS A 126 1.25 -0.35 -18.57
C LYS A 126 1.05 0.92 -17.76
N ALA A 127 0.68 1.99 -18.43
CA ALA A 127 0.28 3.24 -17.79
C ALA A 127 -1.03 3.73 -18.40
N TRP A 128 -1.86 4.37 -17.57
CA TRP A 128 -3.17 4.90 -17.97
C TRP A 128 -3.15 6.41 -17.99
N SER A 129 -3.04 6.96 -19.21
CA SER A 129 -2.97 8.41 -19.39
C SER A 129 -4.35 9.07 -19.34
N GLY A 130 -4.41 10.22 -18.66
CA GLY A 130 -5.56 11.12 -18.67
C GLY A 130 -6.79 10.67 -17.86
N ASP A 131 -6.67 9.62 -17.06
CA ASP A 131 -7.78 9.08 -16.27
C ASP A 131 -7.54 9.34 -14.78
N ILE A 132 -7.91 10.56 -14.35
CA ILE A 132 -7.69 11.07 -13.00
C ILE A 132 -9.01 11.56 -12.44
N GLU A 133 -9.44 10.96 -11.33
CA GLU A 133 -10.56 11.42 -10.55
C GLU A 133 -10.17 12.63 -9.68
N PRO A 134 -11.07 13.62 -9.50
CA PRO A 134 -10.81 14.73 -8.61
C PRO A 134 -10.46 14.27 -7.19
N TRP A 135 -9.37 14.78 -6.62
CA TRP A 135 -8.93 14.49 -5.25
C TRP A 135 -8.65 15.78 -4.48
N ASP A 136 -8.65 15.72 -3.14
CA ASP A 136 -8.23 16.85 -2.30
C ASP A 136 -6.75 17.20 -2.60
N PRO A 137 -6.44 18.42 -3.06
CA PRO A 137 -5.07 18.86 -3.33
C PRO A 137 -4.15 18.83 -2.09
N LYS A 138 -4.72 18.82 -0.88
CA LYS A 138 -3.96 18.68 0.36
C LYS A 138 -3.51 17.25 0.61
N GLU A 139 -4.20 16.26 0.06
CA GLU A 139 -3.86 14.84 0.20
C GLU A 139 -3.01 14.35 -0.98
N LEU A 140 -3.36 14.69 -2.22
CA LEU A 140 -2.67 14.23 -3.42
C LEU A 140 -1.35 15.01 -3.63
N LYS A 141 -0.22 14.32 -3.52
CA LYS A 141 1.13 14.92 -3.64
C LYS A 141 1.79 14.69 -4.97
N LEU A 142 1.52 13.54 -5.58
CA LEU A 142 1.95 13.20 -6.93
C LEU A 142 0.87 12.36 -7.57
N TYR A 143 0.53 12.67 -8.82
CA TYR A 143 -0.06 11.72 -9.74
C TYR A 143 0.72 11.78 -11.06
N TYR A 144 1.23 10.65 -11.51
CA TYR A 144 1.90 10.51 -12.78
C TYR A 144 1.30 9.34 -13.56
N ASP A 145 0.73 9.67 -14.72
CA ASP A 145 -0.07 8.80 -15.57
C ASP A 145 0.76 8.03 -16.61
N GLY A 146 2.10 8.18 -16.52
CA GLY A 146 3.09 7.49 -17.33
C GLY A 146 3.74 6.30 -16.62
N GLN A 147 4.66 5.66 -17.33
CA GLN A 147 5.42 4.53 -16.80
C GLN A 147 6.54 5.01 -15.86
N GLY A 148 6.76 4.29 -14.78
CA GLY A 148 7.74 4.67 -13.78
C GLY A 148 7.83 3.71 -12.62
N PHE A 149 8.64 4.08 -11.64
CA PHE A 149 8.89 3.29 -10.43
C PHE A 149 9.27 4.18 -9.25
N MET A 150 9.30 3.59 -8.06
CA MET A 150 9.71 4.27 -6.83
C MET A 150 10.94 3.58 -6.22
N SER A 151 11.88 4.37 -5.69
CA SER A 151 12.94 3.88 -4.80
C SER A 151 12.67 4.30 -3.36
N MET A 152 13.09 3.47 -2.40
CA MET A 152 12.99 3.74 -0.97
C MET A 152 14.36 3.57 -0.32
N GLN A 153 14.77 4.56 0.48
CA GLN A 153 15.98 4.53 1.29
C GLN A 153 15.60 4.74 2.76
N LEU A 154 16.05 3.83 3.62
CA LEU A 154 15.67 3.81 5.03
C LEU A 154 16.90 3.98 5.94
N THR A 155 16.78 4.84 6.93
CA THR A 155 17.66 4.94 8.09
C THR A 155 16.84 4.75 9.36
N GLN A 156 17.49 4.63 10.52
CA GLN A 156 16.79 4.48 11.79
C GLN A 156 15.77 5.61 12.04
N THR A 157 16.02 6.81 11.56
CA THR A 157 15.19 8.00 11.78
C THR A 157 14.49 8.55 10.53
N GLN A 158 14.81 8.06 9.34
CA GLN A 158 14.29 8.61 8.10
C GLN A 158 13.82 7.52 7.14
N ALA A 159 12.70 7.79 6.47
CA ALA A 159 12.23 7.04 5.33
C ALA A 159 12.12 8.00 4.13
N ASN A 160 13.01 7.82 3.16
CA ASN A 160 13.13 8.66 1.96
C ASN A 160 12.62 7.91 0.73
N PHE A 161 11.80 8.58 -0.06
CA PHE A 161 11.18 8.06 -1.27
C PHE A 161 11.49 8.99 -2.43
N ALA A 162 11.78 8.40 -3.57
CA ALA A 162 11.90 9.11 -4.83
C ALA A 162 11.11 8.35 -5.90
N PHE A 163 10.35 9.10 -6.69
CA PHE A 163 9.51 8.60 -7.77
C PHE A 163 10.15 9.00 -9.09
N TYR A 164 10.24 8.05 -10.01
CA TYR A 164 10.93 8.22 -11.28
C TYR A 164 10.01 7.88 -12.45
N ASP A 165 10.22 8.57 -13.57
CA ASP A 165 9.76 8.09 -14.86
C ASP A 165 10.68 6.97 -15.40
N VAL A 166 10.34 6.39 -16.55
CA VAL A 166 11.14 5.35 -17.22
C VAL A 166 12.53 5.80 -17.67
N PHE A 167 12.77 7.10 -17.79
CA PHE A 167 14.08 7.64 -18.16
C PHE A 167 14.98 7.89 -16.95
N GLY A 168 14.45 7.67 -15.73
CA GLY A 168 15.15 7.92 -14.48
C GLY A 168 15.10 9.38 -14.03
N ASN A 169 14.23 10.21 -14.62
CA ASN A 169 14.01 11.56 -14.11
C ASN A 169 13.20 11.49 -12.82
N VAL A 170 13.61 12.27 -11.82
CA VAL A 170 12.88 12.37 -10.55
C VAL A 170 11.61 13.22 -10.76
N LEU A 171 10.47 12.62 -10.52
CA LEU A 171 9.14 13.25 -10.60
C LEU A 171 8.73 13.87 -9.26
N HIS A 172 9.07 13.19 -8.16
CA HIS A 172 8.72 13.60 -6.80
C HIS A 172 9.66 12.98 -5.79
N THR A 173 9.85 13.66 -4.66
CA THR A 173 10.56 13.11 -3.50
C THR A 173 9.76 13.35 -2.24
N TRP A 174 9.79 12.39 -1.32
CA TRP A 174 9.15 12.51 -0.02
C TRP A 174 10.05 11.96 1.08
N SER A 175 10.04 12.62 2.23
CA SER A 175 10.79 12.19 3.41
C SER A 175 9.89 12.23 4.64
N SER A 176 9.83 11.12 5.37
CA SER A 176 9.25 11.07 6.70
C SER A 176 10.35 10.89 7.73
N THR A 177 10.22 11.53 8.88
CA THR A 177 11.18 11.45 9.98
C THR A 177 10.51 11.00 11.27
N LYS A 178 11.21 10.19 12.07
CA LYS A 178 10.80 9.82 13.43
C LYS A 178 11.97 9.99 14.40
N PRO A 179 11.75 10.45 15.65
CA PRO A 179 12.82 10.72 16.63
C PRO A 179 13.73 9.53 16.87
N GLU A 180 15.00 9.76 17.24
CA GLU A 180 15.89 8.67 17.67
C GLU A 180 15.25 7.84 18.81
N PRO A 181 15.54 6.53 18.92
CA PRO A 181 15.07 5.77 20.07
C PRO A 181 15.64 6.38 21.35
N ASP A 182 14.79 6.55 22.36
CA ASP A 182 15.27 6.93 23.70
C ASP A 182 16.31 5.89 24.16
N SER A 183 17.50 6.37 24.53
CA SER A 183 18.67 5.58 24.95
C SER A 183 18.45 4.83 26.26
#